data_AF-M4SR68-F1
#
_entry.id   AF-M4SR68-F1
#
_cell.length_a   1.000
_cell.length_b   1.000
_cell.length_c   1.000
_cell.angle_alpha   90.00
_cell.angle_beta   90.00
_cell.angle_gamma   90.00
#
_symmetry.space_group_name_H-M   'P 1'
#
loop_
_entity.id
_entity.type
_entity.pdbx_description
1 polymer ?
#
loop_
_entity_poly.entity_id
_entity_poly.type
_entity_poly.pdbx_seq_one_letter_code
_entity_poly.pdbx_strand_id
1 'polypeptide(L)'
;MEKKIEQLGKETTPGQKQKYERISSKPAAARANSQLKRLYTTAAALGAKIKKEIGWAETLKAQIAKHLAEAAFGTGKTSLKQEDLATTHANLCGGASGNAAAGSSIAADIICLCTASDGNMNNHCQQGTKVAQVNAPDTHAASAWSALSQACAKTSLKGKQTPEEIHRKLATFFGALGQDGATLTGQAGNFVLGKTHNNGCIGSSNDAACVNYAMQLKTGGTGIPWATRLEAAATKLKAYDVAKARASFLFENLETLKAQAWQANDDALTSSQQGEHFLIPTSGSNGPAVASESADKVASAEKECNKETDKEKCNNKDGCEFKDGKCKLKEGVKAENDGKTNTSTPQEAILLSLTRILFCSQFLLF
;
A
#
# COMPACT_ATOMS: atom_id res chain seq x y z
N MET A 1 17.26 13.15 -32.41
CA MET A 1 15.97 13.89 -32.25
C MET A 1 15.40 14.30 -33.60
N GLU A 2 16.23 14.68 -34.58
CA GLU A 2 15.82 15.07 -35.95
C GLU A 2 14.97 14.02 -36.70
N LYS A 3 15.29 12.71 -36.58
CA LYS A 3 14.49 11.65 -37.24
C LYS A 3 13.04 11.48 -36.75
N LYS A 4 12.66 12.04 -35.58
CA LYS A 4 11.27 12.01 -35.08
C LYS A 4 10.46 13.25 -35.52
N ILE A 5 11.12 14.27 -36.08
CA ILE A 5 10.52 15.52 -36.56
C ILE A 5 9.81 15.30 -37.91
N GLU A 6 10.37 14.45 -38.78
CA GLU A 6 9.79 14.14 -40.11
C GLU A 6 8.54 13.24 -40.09
N GLN A 7 8.11 12.75 -38.93
CA GLN A 7 6.94 11.86 -38.79
C GLN A 7 5.71 12.59 -38.24
N LEU A 8 5.83 13.84 -37.81
CA LEU A 8 4.71 14.69 -37.42
C LEU A 8 4.08 15.28 -38.69
N GLY A 9 2.88 14.81 -39.05
CA GLY A 9 2.17 15.24 -40.25
C GLY A 9 2.09 14.22 -41.39
N LYS A 10 2.73 13.04 -41.29
CA LYS A 10 2.62 12.00 -42.33
C LYS A 10 1.39 11.12 -42.09
N GLU A 11 0.56 10.97 -43.13
CA GLU A 11 -0.62 10.10 -43.11
C GLU A 11 -0.22 8.69 -42.67
N THR A 12 -0.79 8.25 -41.55
CA THR A 12 -0.78 6.83 -41.19
C THR A 12 -2.02 6.25 -41.86
N THR A 13 -1.86 5.87 -43.13
CA THR A 13 -2.89 5.23 -43.97
C THR A 13 -4.01 6.17 -44.44
N PRO A 14 -4.41 6.13 -45.74
CA PRO A 14 -5.50 6.97 -46.24
C PRO A 14 -6.80 6.73 -45.46
N GLY A 15 -7.34 7.78 -44.85
CA GLY A 15 -8.63 7.74 -44.14
C GLY A 15 -8.59 7.73 -42.61
N GLN A 16 -7.41 7.66 -41.96
CA GLN A 16 -7.32 7.87 -40.50
C GLN A 16 -6.93 9.32 -40.16
N LYS A 17 -7.74 9.99 -39.32
CA LYS A 17 -7.39 11.30 -38.73
C LYS A 17 -6.05 11.19 -38.01
N GLN A 18 -5.13 12.11 -38.27
CA GLN A 18 -3.80 12.07 -37.65
C GLN A 18 -3.92 12.26 -36.12
N LYS A 19 -3.23 11.42 -35.36
CA LYS A 19 -3.20 11.49 -33.89
C LYS A 19 -2.68 12.83 -33.35
N TYR A 20 -1.88 13.54 -34.15
CA TYR A 20 -1.37 14.87 -33.86
C TYR A 20 -1.55 15.74 -35.11
N GLU A 21 -2.69 16.40 -35.21
CA GLU A 21 -2.99 17.30 -36.33
C GLU A 21 -2.32 18.67 -36.11
N ARG A 22 -1.91 19.32 -37.21
CA ARG A 22 -1.23 20.61 -37.17
C ARG A 22 -2.26 21.74 -37.07
N ILE A 23 -2.12 22.61 -36.07
CA ILE A 23 -2.93 23.84 -35.96
C ILE A 23 -2.47 24.83 -37.04
N SER A 24 -3.32 25.15 -38.02
CA SER A 24 -2.95 26.00 -39.16
C SER A 24 -2.90 27.50 -38.82
N SER A 25 -3.68 27.93 -37.83
CA SER A 25 -3.79 29.34 -37.40
C SER A 25 -2.72 29.71 -36.37
N LYS A 26 -1.85 30.69 -36.70
CA LYS A 26 -0.78 31.17 -35.78
C LYS A 26 -1.33 31.71 -34.46
N PRO A 27 -2.38 32.56 -34.43
CA PRO A 27 -2.98 33.02 -33.17
C PRO A 27 -3.60 31.88 -32.33
N ALA A 28 -4.27 30.92 -32.97
CA ALA A 28 -4.84 29.75 -32.28
C ALA A 28 -3.73 28.87 -31.67
N ALA A 29 -2.66 28.62 -32.43
CA ALA A 29 -1.50 27.87 -31.96
C ALA A 29 -0.81 28.56 -30.77
N ALA A 30 -0.65 29.88 -30.79
CA ALA A 30 -0.04 30.62 -29.67
C ALA A 30 -0.86 30.50 -28.37
N ARG A 31 -2.20 30.58 -28.47
CA ARG A 31 -3.09 30.42 -27.31
C ARG A 31 -3.04 29.00 -26.76
N ALA A 32 -3.13 27.99 -27.63
CA ALA A 32 -3.03 26.58 -27.26
C ALA A 32 -1.69 26.27 -26.56
N ASN A 33 -0.58 26.74 -27.13
CA ASN A 33 0.76 26.59 -26.56
C ASN A 33 0.87 27.09 -25.11
N SER A 34 0.32 28.28 -24.83
CA SER A 34 0.35 28.85 -23.48
C SER A 34 -0.41 27.99 -22.48
N GLN A 35 -1.60 27.52 -22.87
CA GLN A 35 -2.43 26.63 -22.05
C GLN A 35 -1.73 25.27 -21.81
N LEU A 36 -1.23 24.66 -22.87
CA LEU A 36 -0.52 23.38 -22.83
C LEU A 36 0.73 23.47 -21.95
N LYS A 37 1.51 24.56 -22.05
CA LYS A 37 2.68 24.78 -21.19
C LYS A 37 2.30 24.79 -19.71
N ARG A 38 1.23 25.48 -19.33
CA ARG A 38 0.74 25.51 -17.95
C ARG A 38 0.28 24.13 -17.46
N LEU A 39 -0.47 23.40 -18.30
CA LEU A 39 -0.93 22.05 -17.98
C LEU A 39 0.25 21.10 -17.79
N TYR A 40 1.25 21.17 -18.66
CA TYR A 40 2.47 20.37 -18.53
C TYR A 40 3.27 20.69 -17.28
N THR A 41 3.47 21.97 -16.94
CA THR A 41 4.17 22.34 -15.69
C THR A 41 3.45 21.76 -14.47
N THR A 42 2.11 21.82 -14.46
CA THR A 42 1.31 21.25 -13.38
C THR A 42 1.42 19.72 -13.34
N ALA A 43 1.34 19.07 -14.50
CA ALA A 43 1.48 17.62 -14.63
C ALA A 43 2.86 17.12 -14.21
N ALA A 44 3.94 17.83 -14.57
CA ALA A 44 5.30 17.53 -14.13
C ALA A 44 5.44 17.59 -12.61
N ALA A 45 4.84 18.61 -11.98
CA ALA A 45 4.82 18.73 -10.52
C ALA A 45 4.03 17.59 -9.86
N LEU A 46 2.89 17.18 -10.43
CA LEU A 46 2.14 16.01 -9.95
C LEU A 46 2.92 14.71 -10.13
N GLY A 47 3.58 14.51 -11.28
CA GLY A 47 4.43 13.35 -11.54
C GLY A 47 5.55 13.20 -10.50
N ALA A 48 6.18 14.30 -10.10
CA ALA A 48 7.17 14.31 -9.03
C ALA A 48 6.57 13.90 -7.66
N LYS A 49 5.36 14.37 -7.34
CA LYS A 49 4.64 13.97 -6.11
C LYS A 49 4.27 12.49 -6.11
N ILE A 50 3.75 11.98 -7.23
CA ILE A 50 3.43 10.54 -7.40
C ILE A 50 4.68 9.69 -7.16
N LYS A 51 5.81 10.06 -7.78
CA LYS A 51 7.08 9.35 -7.60
C LYS A 51 7.53 9.34 -6.14
N LYS A 52 7.34 10.45 -5.41
CA LYS A 52 7.64 10.54 -3.98
C LYS A 52 6.77 9.61 -3.15
N GLU A 53 5.47 9.58 -3.38
CA GLU A 53 4.54 8.69 -2.65
C GLU A 53 4.83 7.21 -2.93
N ILE A 54 5.15 6.84 -4.18
CA ILE A 54 5.56 5.47 -4.54
C ILE A 54 6.87 5.09 -3.82
N GLY A 55 7.89 5.95 -3.87
CA GLY A 55 9.16 5.68 -3.17
C GLY A 55 9.00 5.55 -1.66
N TRP A 56 8.10 6.35 -1.08
CA TRP A 56 7.74 6.24 0.33
C TRP A 56 7.00 4.93 0.64
N ALA A 57 6.06 4.51 -0.21
CA ALA A 57 5.36 3.23 -0.08
C ALA A 57 6.33 2.03 -0.12
N GLU A 58 7.33 2.03 -1.00
CA GLU A 58 8.37 0.98 -1.02
C GLU A 58 9.24 0.99 0.24
N THR A 59 9.57 2.18 0.76
CA THR A 59 10.29 2.33 2.03
C THR A 59 9.48 1.75 3.19
N LEU A 60 8.17 2.03 3.24
CA LEU A 60 7.25 1.50 4.25
C LEU A 60 7.13 -0.02 4.13
N LYS A 61 7.03 -0.56 2.92
CA LYS A 61 7.00 -2.02 2.68
C LYS A 61 8.23 -2.72 3.24
N ALA A 62 9.42 -2.16 3.03
CA ALA A 62 10.65 -2.70 3.61
C ALA A 62 10.64 -2.64 5.16
N GLN A 63 10.14 -1.53 5.74
CA GLN A 63 10.01 -1.40 7.20
C GLN A 63 9.00 -2.38 7.79
N ILE A 64 7.86 -2.61 7.13
CA ILE A 64 6.85 -3.60 7.54
C ILE A 64 7.48 -4.99 7.56
N ALA A 65 8.15 -5.40 6.47
CA ALA A 65 8.82 -6.69 6.40
C ALA A 65 9.87 -6.85 7.51
N LYS A 66 10.66 -5.80 7.78
CA LYS A 66 11.62 -5.80 8.88
C LYS A 66 10.94 -5.97 10.24
N HIS A 67 9.90 -5.20 10.55
CA HIS A 67 9.22 -5.31 11.84
C HIS A 67 8.56 -6.68 12.05
N LEU A 68 7.97 -7.26 11.00
CA LEU A 68 7.40 -8.61 11.05
C LEU A 68 8.49 -9.67 11.28
N ALA A 69 9.62 -9.57 10.59
CA ALA A 69 10.75 -10.49 10.79
C ALA A 69 11.34 -10.36 12.20
N GLU A 70 11.52 -9.14 12.69
CA GLU A 70 12.04 -8.88 14.04
C GLU A 70 11.05 -9.33 15.13
N ALA A 71 9.74 -9.24 14.90
CA ALA A 71 8.74 -9.81 15.80
C ALA A 71 8.84 -11.35 15.82
N ALA A 72 8.97 -11.96 14.64
CA ALA A 72 9.04 -13.41 14.51
C ALA A 72 10.31 -14.00 15.14
N PHE A 73 11.46 -13.35 14.96
CA PHE A 73 12.78 -13.95 15.19
C PHE A 73 13.70 -13.17 16.14
N GLY A 74 13.30 -11.97 16.56
CA GLY A 74 14.09 -11.11 17.43
C GLY A 74 14.78 -9.96 16.69
N THR A 75 15.27 -8.98 17.46
CA THR A 75 15.80 -7.71 16.92
C THR A 75 16.96 -7.92 15.95
N GLY A 76 16.85 -7.35 14.75
CA GLY A 76 17.85 -7.48 13.69
C GLY A 76 17.93 -8.85 13.02
N LYS A 77 16.96 -9.75 13.25
CA LYS A 77 16.99 -11.13 12.74
C LYS A 77 15.89 -11.38 11.70
N THR A 78 16.18 -12.29 10.77
CA THR A 78 15.24 -12.79 9.74
C THR A 78 14.97 -14.29 9.87
N SER A 79 15.59 -14.95 10.84
CA SER A 79 15.44 -16.36 11.16
C SER A 79 15.80 -16.58 12.62
N LEU A 80 15.26 -17.63 13.24
CA LEU A 80 15.70 -18.06 14.57
C LEU A 80 17.14 -18.56 14.48
N LYS A 81 17.98 -18.10 15.40
CA LYS A 81 19.32 -18.59 15.66
C LYS A 81 19.36 -19.03 17.10
N GLN A 82 19.66 -20.30 17.33
CA GLN A 82 19.60 -20.84 18.69
C GLN A 82 20.61 -20.15 19.59
N GLU A 83 21.80 -19.80 19.07
CA GLU A 83 22.85 -19.11 19.80
C GLU A 83 22.46 -17.72 20.36
N ASP A 84 21.37 -17.13 19.86
CA ASP A 84 20.82 -15.87 20.36
C ASP A 84 19.80 -16.08 21.52
N LEU A 85 19.46 -17.33 21.86
CA LEU A 85 18.53 -17.68 22.93
C LEU A 85 19.23 -17.78 24.28
N ALA A 86 18.45 -17.71 25.36
CA ALA A 86 18.98 -17.91 26.70
C ALA A 86 19.45 -19.35 26.92
N THR A 87 20.46 -19.53 27.76
CA THR A 87 21.11 -20.81 28.04
C THR A 87 20.23 -21.82 28.79
N THR A 88 19.16 -21.36 29.44
CA THR A 88 18.22 -22.21 30.17
C THR A 88 16.79 -21.93 29.77
N HIS A 89 15.96 -22.98 29.79
CA HIS A 89 14.53 -22.87 29.52
C HIS A 89 13.84 -21.88 30.50
N ALA A 90 14.21 -21.91 31.78
CA ALA A 90 13.69 -20.98 32.77
C ALA A 90 14.01 -19.51 32.46
N ASN A 91 15.21 -19.21 31.97
CA ASN A 91 15.56 -17.84 31.57
C ASN A 91 14.82 -17.43 30.31
N LEU A 92 14.80 -18.29 29.29
CA LEU A 92 14.11 -18.01 28.02
C LEU A 92 12.62 -17.75 28.24
N CYS A 93 11.98 -18.54 29.10
CA CYS A 93 10.53 -18.59 29.25
C CYS A 93 10.02 -17.83 30.48
N GLY A 94 10.92 -17.20 31.25
CA GLY A 94 10.57 -16.31 32.35
C GLY A 94 10.45 -16.96 33.74
N GLY A 95 10.55 -18.30 33.87
CA GLY A 95 10.58 -18.97 35.17
C GLY A 95 9.43 -18.57 36.10
N ALA A 96 9.69 -18.48 37.41
CA ALA A 96 8.66 -18.16 38.41
C ALA A 96 8.24 -16.67 38.42
N SER A 97 9.19 -15.76 38.21
CA SER A 97 9.00 -14.32 38.46
C SER A 97 8.98 -13.44 37.21
N GLY A 98 9.24 -14.02 36.03
CA GLY A 98 9.57 -13.32 34.80
C GLY A 98 11.10 -13.24 34.59
N ASN A 99 11.51 -13.01 33.35
CA ASN A 99 12.92 -12.81 32.97
C ASN A 99 13.02 -11.85 31.77
N ALA A 100 14.13 -11.12 31.63
CA ALA A 100 14.40 -10.24 30.50
C ALA A 100 14.35 -10.91 29.14
N ALA A 101 14.74 -12.19 29.06
CA ALA A 101 14.77 -12.95 27.81
C ALA A 101 13.38 -13.42 27.33
N ALA A 102 12.38 -13.42 28.22
CA ALA A 102 11.00 -13.79 27.87
C ALA A 102 10.39 -12.78 26.89
N GLY A 103 9.68 -13.28 25.86
CA GLY A 103 9.09 -12.43 24.83
C GLY A 103 10.11 -11.78 23.89
N SER A 104 11.33 -12.32 23.79
CA SER A 104 12.35 -11.84 22.87
C SER A 104 11.93 -11.96 21.39
N SER A 105 11.15 -12.99 21.06
CA SER A 105 10.55 -13.19 19.74
C SER A 105 9.39 -14.19 19.80
N ILE A 106 8.52 -14.21 18.78
CA ILE A 106 7.46 -15.22 18.67
C ILE A 106 8.06 -16.63 18.58
N ALA A 107 9.17 -16.80 17.86
CA ALA A 107 9.84 -18.10 17.75
C ALA A 107 10.37 -18.60 19.10
N ALA A 108 10.96 -17.71 19.92
CA ALA A 108 11.39 -18.04 21.27
C ALA A 108 10.20 -18.45 22.16
N ASP A 109 9.09 -17.72 22.08
CA ASP A 109 7.87 -18.03 22.83
C ASP A 109 7.27 -19.37 22.38
N ILE A 110 7.32 -19.69 21.09
CA ILE A 110 6.92 -21.02 20.57
C ILE A 110 7.82 -22.12 21.14
N ILE A 111 9.14 -21.90 21.24
CA ILE A 111 10.03 -22.89 21.90
C ILE A 111 9.57 -23.12 23.34
N CYS A 112 9.26 -22.08 24.09
CA CYS A 112 8.76 -22.19 25.46
C CYS A 112 7.43 -22.93 25.61
N LEU A 113 6.51 -22.70 24.68
CA LEU A 113 5.17 -23.30 24.70
C LEU A 113 5.15 -24.74 24.17
N CYS A 114 6.13 -25.13 23.35
CA CYS A 114 6.07 -26.35 22.57
C CYS A 114 7.21 -27.33 22.83
N THR A 115 8.15 -26.99 23.71
CA THR A 115 9.29 -27.82 24.07
C THR A 115 9.44 -27.93 25.58
N ALA A 116 10.14 -28.97 26.03
CA ALA A 116 10.45 -29.20 27.43
C ALA A 116 11.96 -29.39 27.61
N SER A 117 12.42 -29.07 28.81
CA SER A 117 13.79 -29.19 29.28
C SER A 117 14.18 -30.59 29.74
N ASP A 118 13.24 -31.50 30.00
CA ASP A 118 13.51 -32.84 30.56
C ASP A 118 12.80 -33.98 29.79
N GLY A 119 12.40 -33.74 28.55
CA GLY A 119 11.85 -34.77 27.66
C GLY A 119 11.35 -34.23 26.33
N ASN A 120 10.90 -35.13 25.46
CA ASN A 120 10.31 -34.76 24.16
C ASN A 120 8.84 -34.33 24.32
N MET A 121 8.42 -33.27 23.63
CA MET A 121 7.03 -32.78 23.62
C MET A 121 6.29 -33.12 22.32
N ASN A 122 6.24 -34.40 22.00
CA ASN A 122 5.56 -34.87 20.79
C ASN A 122 4.05 -34.56 20.86
N ASN A 123 3.48 -34.10 19.74
CA ASN A 123 2.06 -33.79 19.56
C ASN A 123 1.51 -32.67 20.46
N HIS A 124 2.33 -31.98 21.25
CA HIS A 124 1.86 -31.00 22.24
C HIS A 124 1.23 -29.77 21.58
N CYS A 125 1.99 -29.07 20.74
CA CYS A 125 1.50 -27.89 20.04
C CYS A 125 0.80 -28.18 18.72
N GLN A 126 1.07 -29.33 18.11
CA GLN A 126 0.46 -29.74 16.85
C GLN A 126 0.47 -31.26 16.72
N GLN A 127 -0.71 -31.86 16.54
CA GLN A 127 -0.86 -33.29 16.32
C GLN A 127 -0.02 -33.76 15.12
N GLY A 128 0.69 -34.87 15.28
CA GLY A 128 1.56 -35.45 14.26
C GLY A 128 2.97 -34.85 14.20
N THR A 129 3.29 -33.90 15.07
CA THR A 129 4.63 -33.26 15.11
C THR A 129 5.47 -33.89 16.21
N LYS A 130 6.67 -34.37 15.85
CA LYS A 130 7.67 -34.81 16.81
C LYS A 130 8.57 -33.63 17.16
N VAL A 131 8.74 -33.36 18.46
CA VAL A 131 9.50 -32.21 18.94
C VAL A 131 10.49 -32.70 19.99
N ALA A 132 11.78 -32.51 19.70
CA ALA A 132 12.86 -32.91 20.58
C ALA A 132 12.89 -32.04 21.86
N GLN A 133 13.46 -32.61 22.92
CA GLN A 133 13.81 -31.90 24.14
C GLN A 133 14.71 -30.68 23.87
N VAL A 134 14.50 -29.60 24.62
CA VAL A 134 15.30 -28.37 24.61
C VAL A 134 15.65 -27.99 26.06
N ASN A 135 16.68 -28.62 26.62
CA ASN A 135 17.20 -28.29 27.96
C ASN A 135 18.11 -27.05 27.98
N ALA A 136 18.85 -26.83 26.89
CA ALA A 136 19.72 -25.68 26.67
C ALA A 136 19.30 -25.01 25.33
N PRO A 137 18.42 -24.00 25.36
CA PRO A 137 17.86 -23.43 24.14
C PRO A 137 18.91 -22.84 23.20
N ASP A 138 20.03 -22.38 23.73
CA ASP A 138 21.17 -21.85 22.98
C ASP A 138 21.87 -22.86 22.08
N THR A 139 21.71 -24.16 22.37
CA THR A 139 22.40 -25.26 21.67
C THR A 139 21.46 -26.31 21.09
N HIS A 140 20.23 -26.42 21.59
CA HIS A 140 19.30 -27.49 21.22
C HIS A 140 18.00 -27.02 20.55
N ALA A 141 17.74 -25.71 20.45
CA ALA A 141 16.48 -25.22 19.89
C ALA A 141 16.34 -25.40 18.38
N ALA A 142 17.43 -25.52 17.61
CA ALA A 142 17.37 -25.51 16.15
C ALA A 142 16.53 -26.66 15.55
N SER A 143 16.70 -27.88 16.06
CA SER A 143 15.96 -29.05 15.57
C SER A 143 14.46 -28.97 15.91
N ALA A 144 14.14 -28.56 17.14
CA ALA A 144 12.77 -28.34 17.59
C ALA A 144 12.09 -27.22 16.78
N TRP A 145 12.77 -26.08 16.58
CA TRP A 145 12.27 -25.00 15.76
C TRP A 145 12.00 -25.42 14.31
N SER A 146 12.90 -26.20 13.72
CA SER A 146 12.72 -26.71 12.36
C SER A 146 11.44 -27.56 12.25
N ALA A 147 11.20 -28.45 13.21
CA ALA A 147 9.98 -29.26 13.24
C ALA A 147 8.71 -28.41 13.43
N LEU A 148 8.73 -27.46 14.38
CA LEU A 148 7.59 -26.60 14.72
C LEU A 148 7.24 -25.62 13.60
N SER A 149 8.24 -24.97 13.00
CA SER A 149 8.04 -24.02 11.90
C SER A 149 7.50 -24.72 10.63
N GLN A 150 7.99 -25.92 10.32
CA GLN A 150 7.44 -26.74 9.22
C GLN A 150 6.00 -27.18 9.49
N ALA A 151 5.68 -27.55 10.73
CA ALA A 151 4.32 -27.89 11.12
C ALA A 151 3.38 -26.68 10.98
N CYS A 152 3.83 -25.50 11.43
CA CYS A 152 3.10 -24.25 11.31
C CYS A 152 2.83 -23.87 9.84
N ALA A 153 3.84 -24.01 8.96
CA ALA A 153 3.73 -23.68 7.54
C ALA A 153 2.69 -24.51 6.76
N LYS A 154 2.29 -25.69 7.27
CA LYS A 154 1.21 -26.49 6.70
C LYS A 154 -0.18 -25.85 6.92
N THR A 155 -0.28 -24.89 7.83
CA THR A 155 -1.52 -24.18 8.11
C THR A 155 -1.74 -23.09 7.08
N SER A 156 -2.76 -23.24 6.24
CA SER A 156 -3.12 -22.20 5.28
C SER A 156 -3.81 -21.03 5.98
N LEU A 157 -3.16 -19.88 6.03
CA LEU A 157 -3.81 -18.63 6.43
C LEU A 157 -4.49 -18.01 5.20
N LYS A 158 -5.82 -17.83 5.29
CA LYS A 158 -6.60 -17.08 4.30
C LYS A 158 -6.81 -15.66 4.82
N GLY A 159 -6.57 -14.66 3.98
CA GLY A 159 -6.85 -13.25 4.29
C GLY A 159 -5.69 -12.32 4.01
N LYS A 160 -6.01 -11.04 3.79
CA LYS A 160 -4.99 -9.98 3.68
C LYS A 160 -4.51 -9.62 5.09
N GLN A 161 -3.21 -9.40 5.23
CA GLN A 161 -2.68 -8.77 6.43
C GLN A 161 -3.10 -7.29 6.41
N THR A 162 -3.88 -6.88 7.41
CA THR A 162 -4.30 -5.48 7.61
C THR A 162 -3.88 -5.03 9.01
N PRO A 163 -3.81 -3.71 9.27
CA PRO A 163 -3.53 -3.21 10.61
C PRO A 163 -4.50 -3.78 11.67
N GLU A 164 -5.77 -3.90 11.31
CA GLU A 164 -6.83 -4.42 12.19
C GLU A 164 -6.67 -5.91 12.48
N GLU A 165 -6.20 -6.71 11.51
CA GLU A 165 -5.91 -8.13 11.75
C GLU A 165 -4.74 -8.29 12.73
N ILE A 166 -3.70 -7.46 12.63
CA ILE A 166 -2.59 -7.47 13.59
C ILE A 166 -3.10 -7.12 14.99
N HIS A 167 -3.87 -6.04 15.13
CA HIS A 167 -4.44 -5.65 16.43
C HIS A 167 -5.38 -6.71 17.00
N ARG A 168 -6.21 -7.37 16.16
CA ARG A 168 -7.07 -8.48 16.60
C ARG A 168 -6.25 -9.63 17.18
N LYS A 169 -5.18 -10.04 16.49
CA LYS A 169 -4.29 -11.11 16.98
C LYS A 169 -3.60 -10.73 18.29
N LEU A 170 -3.13 -9.49 18.41
CA LEU A 170 -2.55 -8.99 19.65
C LEU A 170 -3.58 -8.98 20.79
N ALA A 171 -4.82 -8.52 20.54
CA ALA A 171 -5.88 -8.54 21.53
C ALA A 171 -6.23 -9.96 21.97
N THR A 172 -6.30 -10.93 21.06
CA THR A 172 -6.48 -12.35 21.40
C THR A 172 -5.34 -12.86 22.27
N PHE A 173 -4.09 -12.53 21.93
CA PHE A 173 -2.92 -12.91 22.73
C PHE A 173 -2.99 -12.31 24.14
N PHE A 174 -3.19 -11.00 24.27
CA PHE A 174 -3.24 -10.33 25.58
C PHE A 174 -4.43 -10.79 26.42
N GLY A 175 -5.57 -11.12 25.80
CA GLY A 175 -6.73 -11.68 26.48
C GLY A 175 -6.56 -13.13 26.95
N ALA A 176 -5.60 -13.87 26.38
CA ALA A 176 -5.25 -15.22 26.81
C ALA A 176 -4.27 -15.24 28.01
N LEU A 177 -3.61 -14.12 28.31
CA LEU A 177 -2.69 -14.05 29.44
C LEU A 177 -3.42 -14.31 30.76
N GLY A 178 -2.79 -15.10 31.62
CA GLY A 178 -3.25 -15.44 32.96
C GLY A 178 -4.31 -16.53 33.04
N GLN A 179 -4.86 -17.00 31.92
CA GLN A 179 -5.93 -18.01 31.93
C GLN A 179 -5.48 -19.32 32.58
N ASP A 180 -4.25 -19.74 32.32
CA ASP A 180 -3.68 -21.01 32.84
C ASP A 180 -2.61 -20.77 33.93
N GLY A 181 -2.51 -19.55 34.45
CA GLY A 181 -1.42 -19.12 35.36
C GLY A 181 -1.65 -19.42 36.84
N ALA A 182 -2.76 -20.06 37.21
CA ALA A 182 -3.22 -20.19 38.60
C ALA A 182 -2.31 -21.03 39.51
N THR A 183 -1.41 -21.85 38.93
CA THR A 183 -0.46 -22.67 39.72
C THR A 183 0.78 -21.87 40.19
N LEU A 184 1.01 -20.68 39.65
CA LEU A 184 2.03 -19.74 40.14
C LEU A 184 1.49 -18.93 41.32
N THR A 185 2.33 -18.75 42.33
CA THR A 185 1.99 -17.89 43.47
C THR A 185 2.17 -16.40 43.10
N GLY A 186 1.25 -15.57 43.58
CA GLY A 186 1.31 -14.11 43.42
C GLY A 186 0.94 -13.60 42.03
N GLN A 187 1.21 -12.32 41.78
CA GLN A 187 0.74 -11.60 40.59
C GLN A 187 1.45 -12.01 39.29
N ALA A 188 2.49 -12.85 39.35
CA ALA A 188 3.20 -13.30 38.16
C ALA A 188 2.31 -14.15 37.25
N GLY A 189 1.41 -14.96 37.83
CA GLY A 189 0.47 -15.81 37.09
C GLY A 189 -0.40 -15.03 36.11
N ASN A 190 -0.77 -13.77 36.42
CA ASN A 190 -1.60 -12.92 35.57
C ASN A 190 -0.97 -12.56 34.21
N PHE A 191 0.34 -12.74 34.08
CA PHE A 191 1.11 -12.35 32.89
C PHE A 191 1.65 -13.56 32.13
N VAL A 192 1.07 -14.74 32.34
CA VAL A 192 1.55 -15.98 31.72
C VAL A 192 0.68 -16.41 30.55
N LEU A 193 1.31 -16.83 29.46
CA LEU A 193 0.66 -17.62 28.41
C LEU A 193 1.03 -19.10 28.59
N GLY A 194 0.04 -20.00 28.58
CA GLY A 194 0.26 -21.45 28.65
C GLY A 194 0.28 -22.01 30.07
N LYS A 195 0.41 -23.34 30.17
CA LYS A 195 0.24 -24.10 31.42
C LYS A 195 1.45 -23.93 32.35
N THR A 196 1.23 -23.35 33.53
CA THR A 196 2.28 -23.15 34.54
C THR A 196 2.49 -24.35 35.46
N HIS A 197 3.67 -24.40 36.10
CA HIS A 197 3.97 -25.23 37.26
C HIS A 197 4.26 -24.35 38.48
N ASN A 198 4.35 -24.91 39.69
CA ASN A 198 4.63 -24.13 40.91
C ASN A 198 6.00 -23.42 40.88
N ASN A 199 6.96 -23.98 40.13
CA ASN A 199 8.29 -23.43 39.89
C ASN A 199 8.33 -22.46 38.68
N GLY A 200 7.17 -22.18 38.06
CA GLY A 200 6.99 -21.29 36.92
C GLY A 200 7.25 -21.91 35.56
N CYS A 201 7.58 -21.07 34.57
CA CYS A 201 7.79 -21.48 33.18
C CYS A 201 9.20 -22.02 32.97
N ILE A 202 9.41 -23.27 33.41
CA ILE A 202 10.69 -23.97 33.37
C ILE A 202 10.75 -25.08 32.31
N GLY A 203 9.62 -25.41 31.67
CA GLY A 203 9.51 -26.48 30.68
C GLY A 203 9.81 -27.86 31.27
N SER A 204 9.08 -28.32 32.28
CA SER A 204 9.15 -29.73 32.64
C SER A 204 8.23 -30.53 31.71
N SER A 205 8.50 -31.80 31.48
CA SER A 205 7.72 -32.64 30.57
C SER A 205 6.34 -32.87 31.20
N ASN A 206 5.29 -32.48 30.47
CA ASN A 206 3.87 -32.48 30.85
C ASN A 206 3.38 -31.30 31.73
N ASP A 207 4.27 -30.43 32.23
CA ASP A 207 3.95 -29.28 33.10
C ASP A 207 4.92 -28.09 32.87
N ALA A 208 4.48 -26.83 32.99
CA ALA A 208 5.31 -25.63 32.74
C ALA A 208 5.64 -25.28 31.28
N ALA A 209 4.84 -25.72 30.31
CA ALA A 209 4.89 -25.25 28.92
C ALA A 209 4.21 -23.88 28.82
N CYS A 210 4.95 -22.83 29.14
CA CYS A 210 4.42 -21.47 29.26
C CYS A 210 5.50 -20.40 29.03
N VAL A 211 5.05 -19.15 28.89
CA VAL A 211 5.91 -17.95 28.89
C VAL A 211 5.42 -16.96 29.94
N ASN A 212 6.30 -16.55 30.84
CA ASN A 212 6.01 -15.60 31.90
C ASN A 212 6.52 -14.20 31.56
N TYR A 213 5.60 -13.32 31.16
CA TYR A 213 5.88 -11.93 30.77
C TYR A 213 5.80 -10.94 31.94
N ALA A 214 5.83 -11.41 33.19
CA ALA A 214 5.66 -10.54 34.35
C ALA A 214 6.68 -9.39 34.38
N MET A 215 7.91 -9.62 33.94
CA MET A 215 8.95 -8.59 33.94
C MET A 215 8.73 -7.53 32.84
N GLN A 216 8.05 -7.89 31.76
CA GLN A 216 7.71 -7.03 30.63
C GLN A 216 6.44 -6.21 30.90
N LEU A 217 5.47 -6.78 31.63
CA LEU A 217 4.11 -6.24 31.75
C LEU A 217 3.74 -5.68 33.13
N LYS A 218 4.48 -6.00 34.19
CA LYS A 218 4.29 -5.33 35.50
C LYS A 218 4.63 -3.84 35.39
N THR A 219 4.18 -3.08 36.39
CA THR A 219 4.49 -1.64 36.53
C THR A 219 5.99 -1.38 36.36
N GLY A 220 6.34 -0.49 35.43
CA GLY A 220 7.74 -0.17 35.08
C GLY A 220 8.35 -1.02 33.97
N GLY A 221 7.64 -2.04 33.48
CA GLY A 221 8.05 -2.85 32.32
C GLY A 221 7.97 -2.08 31.00
N THR A 222 8.74 -2.52 30.00
CA THR A 222 8.84 -1.89 28.67
C THR A 222 7.88 -2.48 27.63
N GLY A 223 7.03 -3.43 28.03
CA GLY A 223 6.19 -4.21 27.12
C GLY A 223 6.93 -5.40 26.49
N ILE A 224 6.18 -6.26 25.80
CA ILE A 224 6.73 -7.44 25.12
C ILE A 224 7.39 -7.00 23.80
N PRO A 225 8.69 -7.24 23.58
CA PRO A 225 9.42 -6.75 22.41
C PRO A 225 8.77 -7.09 21.06
N TRP A 226 8.38 -8.35 20.83
CA TRP A 226 7.75 -8.73 19.56
C TRP A 226 6.35 -8.13 19.38
N ALA A 227 5.60 -7.90 20.46
CA ALA A 227 4.29 -7.27 20.38
C ALA A 227 4.43 -5.80 19.94
N THR A 228 5.39 -5.08 20.51
CA THR A 228 5.74 -3.70 20.10
C THR A 228 6.16 -3.63 18.63
N ARG A 229 6.87 -4.65 18.12
CA ARG A 229 7.22 -4.74 16.69
C ARG A 229 5.99 -4.94 15.81
N LEU A 230 5.02 -5.76 16.24
CA LEU A 230 3.76 -5.94 15.51
C LEU A 230 2.93 -4.65 15.49
N GLU A 231 2.85 -3.90 16.59
CA GLU A 231 2.21 -2.57 16.64
C GLU A 231 2.89 -1.58 15.67
N ALA A 232 4.23 -1.58 15.64
CA ALA A 232 4.98 -0.78 14.67
C ALA A 232 4.67 -1.21 13.22
N ALA A 233 4.59 -2.51 12.94
CA ALA A 233 4.21 -3.02 11.63
C ALA A 233 2.79 -2.57 11.23
N ALA A 234 1.81 -2.67 12.14
CA ALA A 234 0.44 -2.21 11.91
C ALA A 234 0.37 -0.71 11.60
N THR A 235 1.11 0.11 12.35
CA THR A 235 1.22 1.55 12.10
C THR A 235 1.80 1.85 10.71
N LYS A 236 2.86 1.14 10.31
CA LYS A 236 3.48 1.31 8.98
C LYS A 236 2.60 0.81 7.86
N LEU A 237 1.84 -0.26 8.08
CA LEU A 237 0.88 -0.78 7.12
C LEU A 237 -0.26 0.23 6.86
N LYS A 238 -0.77 0.88 7.91
CA LYS A 238 -1.72 1.99 7.75
C LYS A 238 -1.12 3.15 6.96
N ALA A 239 0.13 3.53 7.25
CA ALA A 239 0.82 4.58 6.49
C ALA A 239 1.03 4.19 5.01
N TYR A 240 1.26 2.89 4.74
CA TYR A 240 1.43 2.36 3.39
C TYR A 240 0.14 2.47 2.59
N ASP A 241 -1.00 2.11 3.19
CA ASP A 241 -2.31 2.25 2.57
C ASP A 241 -2.64 3.70 2.25
N VAL A 242 -2.31 4.64 3.15
CA VAL A 242 -2.46 6.08 2.92
C VAL A 242 -1.58 6.57 1.77
N ALA A 243 -0.31 6.16 1.71
CA ALA A 243 0.61 6.54 0.63
C ALA A 243 0.11 6.04 -0.74
N LYS A 244 -0.37 4.79 -0.78
CA LYS A 244 -0.97 4.20 -1.98
C LYS A 244 -2.22 4.96 -2.43
N ALA A 245 -3.14 5.26 -1.50
CA ALA A 245 -4.35 6.02 -1.81
C ALA A 245 -4.04 7.43 -2.34
N ARG A 246 -3.05 8.11 -1.76
CA ARG A 246 -2.57 9.41 -2.23
C ARG A 246 -1.97 9.33 -3.62
N ALA A 247 -1.15 8.31 -3.90
CA ALA A 247 -0.58 8.09 -5.23
C ALA A 247 -1.68 7.87 -6.28
N SER A 248 -2.69 7.05 -5.96
CA SER A 248 -3.86 6.85 -6.83
C SER A 248 -4.62 8.15 -7.09
N PHE A 249 -4.92 8.94 -6.05
CA PHE A 249 -5.60 10.23 -6.21
C PHE A 249 -4.80 11.21 -7.08
N LEU A 250 -3.49 11.29 -6.88
CA LEU A 250 -2.63 12.15 -7.70
C LEU A 250 -2.56 11.67 -9.16
N PHE A 251 -2.65 10.37 -9.39
CA PHE A 251 -2.69 9.78 -10.72
C PHE A 251 -3.98 10.15 -11.47
N GLU A 252 -5.14 10.12 -10.81
CA GLU A 252 -6.41 10.56 -11.40
C GLU A 252 -6.38 12.06 -11.78
N ASN A 253 -5.76 12.90 -10.94
CA ASN A 253 -5.55 14.31 -11.29
C ASN A 253 -4.64 14.47 -12.51
N LEU A 254 -3.61 13.62 -12.65
CA LEU A 254 -2.72 13.63 -13.79
C LEU A 254 -3.45 13.20 -15.08
N GLU A 255 -4.34 12.20 -15.01
CA GLU A 255 -5.23 11.80 -16.10
C GLU A 255 -6.19 12.92 -16.52
N THR A 256 -6.72 13.67 -15.55
CA THR A 256 -7.55 14.85 -15.81
C THR A 256 -6.76 15.94 -16.57
N LEU A 257 -5.51 16.22 -16.18
CA LEU A 257 -4.66 17.18 -16.89
C LEU A 257 -4.36 16.72 -18.33
N LYS A 258 -4.21 15.41 -18.55
CA LYS A 258 -4.05 14.84 -19.88
C LYS A 258 -5.29 15.10 -20.74
N ALA A 259 -6.50 14.88 -20.21
CA ALA A 259 -7.74 15.18 -20.91
C ALA A 259 -7.88 16.68 -21.24
N GLN A 260 -7.55 17.57 -20.28
CA GLN A 260 -7.56 19.02 -20.50
C GLN A 260 -6.56 19.47 -21.58
N ALA A 261 -5.40 18.80 -21.66
CA ALA A 261 -4.41 19.10 -22.70
C ALA A 261 -4.92 18.70 -24.09
N TRP A 262 -5.60 17.56 -24.21
CA TRP A 262 -6.26 17.17 -25.46
C TRP A 262 -7.37 18.13 -25.86
N GLN A 263 -8.22 18.54 -24.91
CA GLN A 263 -9.27 19.52 -25.18
C GLN A 263 -8.69 20.85 -25.70
N ALA A 264 -7.64 21.38 -25.06
CA ALA A 264 -6.99 22.61 -25.49
C ALA A 264 -6.39 22.50 -26.91
N ASN A 265 -5.95 21.29 -27.31
CA ASN A 265 -5.47 21.01 -28.65
C ASN A 265 -6.62 20.95 -29.67
N ASP A 266 -7.71 20.27 -29.34
CA ASP A 266 -8.87 20.10 -30.21
C ASP A 266 -9.64 21.41 -30.45
N ASP A 267 -9.78 22.24 -29.41
CA ASP A 267 -10.36 23.59 -29.52
C ASP A 267 -9.55 24.46 -30.49
N ALA A 268 -8.22 24.36 -30.42
CA ALA A 268 -7.33 25.11 -31.30
C ALA A 268 -7.42 24.63 -32.75
N LEU A 269 -7.50 23.32 -32.97
CA LEU A 269 -7.74 22.74 -34.30
C LEU A 269 -9.07 23.21 -34.88
N THR A 270 -10.16 23.12 -34.10
CA THR A 270 -11.50 23.56 -34.52
C THR A 270 -11.52 25.05 -34.88
N SER A 271 -10.92 25.90 -34.04
CA SER A 271 -10.82 27.35 -34.31
C SER A 271 -10.00 27.68 -35.55
N SER A 272 -9.04 26.81 -35.92
CA SER A 272 -8.21 26.99 -37.11
C SER A 272 -8.91 26.57 -38.40
N GLN A 273 -9.91 25.67 -38.32
CA GLN A 273 -10.70 25.19 -39.46
C GLN A 273 -11.89 26.10 -39.80
N GLN A 274 -12.42 26.86 -38.83
CA GLN A 274 -13.56 27.75 -39.05
C GLN A 274 -13.28 29.01 -39.88
N GLY A 275 -12.01 29.26 -40.26
CA GLY A 275 -11.62 30.45 -41.03
C GLY A 275 -11.79 31.74 -40.24
N GLU A 276 -11.04 32.79 -40.60
CA GLU A 276 -11.19 34.13 -40.05
C GLU A 276 -12.52 34.74 -40.52
N HIS A 277 -13.64 34.32 -39.92
CA HIS A 277 -14.96 34.92 -40.14
C HIS A 277 -15.64 35.33 -38.84
N PHE A 278 -14.87 35.58 -37.78
CA PHE A 278 -15.36 36.38 -36.67
C PHE A 278 -15.13 37.86 -36.99
N LEU A 279 -16.15 38.48 -37.62
CA LEU A 279 -16.25 39.93 -37.71
C LEU A 279 -16.22 40.47 -36.28
N ILE A 280 -15.11 41.13 -35.94
CA ILE A 280 -15.03 42.00 -34.77
C ILE A 280 -16.01 43.15 -35.02
N PRO A 281 -17.06 43.36 -34.20
CA PRO A 281 -17.73 44.65 -34.17
C PRO A 281 -16.71 45.63 -33.59
N THR A 282 -16.25 46.56 -34.43
CA THR A 282 -15.57 47.77 -33.98
C THR A 282 -16.49 48.53 -33.05
N SER A 283 -16.11 48.68 -31.78
CA SER A 283 -16.62 49.77 -30.95
C SER A 283 -15.58 50.19 -29.90
N GLY A 284 -15.08 51.42 -30.09
CA GLY A 284 -14.73 52.42 -29.10
C GLY A 284 -14.12 52.02 -27.75
N SER A 285 -12.87 52.49 -27.56
CA SER A 285 -12.22 52.77 -26.28
C SER A 285 -13.16 53.29 -25.17
N ASN A 286 -13.12 52.66 -24.00
CA ASN A 286 -12.70 53.24 -22.71
C ASN A 286 -13.03 52.26 -21.57
N GLY A 287 -12.00 51.80 -20.84
CA GLY A 287 -12.18 51.14 -19.54
C GLY A 287 -12.68 52.15 -18.47
N PRO A 288 -13.16 51.65 -17.32
CA PRO A 288 -12.24 51.21 -16.28
C PRO A 288 -12.61 49.87 -15.59
N ALA A 289 -11.70 49.45 -14.72
CA ALA A 289 -11.52 48.10 -14.20
C ALA A 289 -12.27 47.76 -12.88
N VAL A 290 -12.24 46.44 -12.58
CA VAL A 290 -12.33 45.73 -11.28
C VAL A 290 -13.73 45.42 -10.72
N ALA A 291 -14.11 44.13 -10.67
CA ALA A 291 -14.20 43.32 -9.43
C ALA A 291 -14.78 41.90 -9.65
N SER A 292 -14.09 40.94 -9.02
CA SER A 292 -14.41 39.57 -8.58
C SER A 292 -15.88 39.14 -8.41
N GLU A 293 -16.21 37.92 -8.89
CA GLU A 293 -16.91 36.79 -8.18
C GLU A 293 -16.98 35.59 -9.16
N SER A 294 -16.16 34.55 -9.02
CA SER A 294 -16.32 33.30 -8.25
C SER A 294 -17.46 32.36 -8.67
N ALA A 295 -17.05 31.11 -8.92
CA ALA A 295 -17.81 29.86 -8.77
C ALA A 295 -19.10 29.68 -9.57
N ASP A 296 -19.01 28.96 -10.71
CA ASP A 296 -19.86 27.79 -10.98
C ASP A 296 -19.63 27.30 -12.40
N LYS A 297 -18.84 26.24 -12.60
CA LYS A 297 -19.01 25.22 -13.67
C LYS A 297 -18.26 23.92 -13.31
N VAL A 298 -18.35 23.46 -12.06
CA VAL A 298 -18.08 22.06 -11.68
C VAL A 298 -19.37 21.22 -11.82
N ALA A 299 -20.52 21.84 -12.06
CA ALA A 299 -21.83 21.21 -11.94
C ALA A 299 -22.40 20.53 -13.22
N SER A 300 -21.65 20.39 -14.33
CA SER A 300 -22.29 20.02 -15.61
C SER A 300 -22.18 18.56 -16.08
N ALA A 301 -21.26 17.73 -15.57
CA ALA A 301 -21.14 16.32 -16.02
C ALA A 301 -21.88 15.33 -15.09
N GLU A 302 -21.88 15.57 -13.77
CA GLU A 302 -22.64 14.76 -12.80
C GLU A 302 -24.17 14.94 -12.98
N LYS A 303 -24.60 16.06 -13.59
CA LYS A 303 -25.99 16.33 -13.96
C LYS A 303 -26.46 15.58 -15.21
N GLU A 304 -25.58 14.96 -16.01
CA GLU A 304 -25.97 14.33 -17.28
C GLU A 304 -26.26 12.82 -17.21
N CYS A 305 -25.62 12.07 -16.31
CA CYS A 305 -26.02 10.66 -16.08
C CYS A 305 -27.17 10.53 -15.05
N ASN A 306 -27.26 11.43 -14.05
CA ASN A 306 -28.30 11.37 -13.01
C ASN A 306 -29.69 11.88 -13.43
N LYS A 307 -29.85 12.43 -14.65
CA LYS A 307 -31.16 12.87 -15.19
C LYS A 307 -31.86 11.83 -16.07
N GLU A 308 -31.19 10.73 -16.42
CA GLU A 308 -31.74 9.75 -17.35
C GLU A 308 -32.32 8.55 -16.60
N THR A 309 -33.65 8.39 -16.66
CA THR A 309 -34.38 7.26 -16.08
C THR A 309 -34.60 6.12 -17.07
N ASP A 310 -34.27 6.35 -18.35
CA ASP A 310 -34.41 5.35 -19.42
C ASP A 310 -33.17 4.47 -19.55
N LYS A 311 -33.39 3.15 -19.57
CA LYS A 311 -32.34 2.13 -19.57
C LYS A 311 -31.56 2.08 -20.89
N GLU A 312 -32.20 2.32 -22.04
CA GLU A 312 -31.54 2.27 -23.34
C GLU A 312 -30.70 3.53 -23.56
N LYS A 313 -31.22 4.69 -23.17
CA LYS A 313 -30.47 5.96 -23.26
C LYS A 313 -29.28 6.03 -22.31
N CYS A 314 -29.40 5.46 -21.12
CA CYS A 314 -28.28 5.40 -20.17
C CYS A 314 -27.10 4.58 -20.71
N ASN A 315 -27.37 3.40 -21.29
CA ASN A 315 -26.31 2.51 -21.76
C ASN A 315 -25.66 2.96 -23.08
N ASN A 316 -26.32 3.86 -23.82
CA ASN A 316 -25.76 4.53 -25.01
C ASN A 316 -24.90 5.75 -24.66
N LYS A 317 -24.88 6.22 -23.40
CA LYS A 317 -23.95 7.27 -22.95
C LYS A 317 -22.61 6.66 -22.56
N ASP A 318 -21.56 7.21 -23.14
CA ASP A 318 -20.20 6.70 -22.93
C ASP A 318 -19.78 6.91 -21.46
N GLY A 319 -19.35 5.83 -20.80
CA GLY A 319 -18.99 5.84 -19.39
C GLY A 319 -20.12 5.58 -18.38
N CYS A 320 -21.39 5.45 -18.77
CA CYS A 320 -22.51 5.19 -17.85
C CYS A 320 -23.13 3.78 -18.03
N GLU A 321 -23.59 3.17 -16.93
CA GLU A 321 -24.31 1.89 -16.87
C GLU A 321 -25.58 2.00 -16.02
N PHE A 322 -26.63 1.30 -16.45
CA PHE A 322 -27.88 1.25 -15.69
C PHE A 322 -27.86 0.09 -14.68
N LYS A 323 -27.71 0.40 -13.39
CA LYS A 323 -27.73 -0.56 -12.27
C LYS A 323 -28.63 -0.08 -11.13
N ASP A 324 -29.32 -1.01 -10.48
CA ASP A 324 -30.21 -0.74 -9.34
C ASP A 324 -31.34 0.28 -9.64
N GLY A 325 -31.85 0.29 -10.88
CA GLY A 325 -32.91 1.22 -11.29
C GLY A 325 -32.44 2.67 -11.50
N LYS A 326 -31.13 2.94 -11.55
CA LYS A 326 -30.54 4.26 -11.82
C LYS A 326 -29.32 4.18 -12.74
N CYS A 327 -29.08 5.24 -13.52
CA CYS A 327 -27.90 5.38 -14.38
C CYS A 327 -26.69 5.86 -13.56
N LYS A 328 -25.59 5.10 -13.53
CA LYS A 328 -24.37 5.36 -12.74
C LYS A 328 -23.11 5.26 -13.63
N LEU A 329 -21.95 5.77 -13.19
CA LEU A 329 -20.69 5.61 -13.91
C LEU A 329 -20.20 4.14 -13.85
N LYS A 330 -19.68 3.60 -14.95
CA LYS A 330 -19.19 2.19 -15.03
C LYS A 330 -17.97 1.95 -14.13
N GLU A 331 -18.07 0.99 -13.20
CA GLU A 331 -16.93 0.51 -12.41
C GLU A 331 -16.18 -0.62 -13.13
N GLY A 332 -14.91 -0.37 -13.44
CA GLY A 332 -13.93 -1.39 -13.84
C GLY A 332 -13.87 -1.72 -15.33
N VAL A 333 -12.89 -1.14 -16.03
CA VAL A 333 -12.39 -1.72 -17.29
C VAL A 333 -11.10 -2.47 -16.99
N LYS A 334 -11.18 -3.81 -17.12
CA LYS A 334 -10.03 -4.72 -17.16
C LYS A 334 -9.11 -4.29 -18.29
N ALA A 335 -7.84 -4.06 -17.98
CA ALA A 335 -6.79 -3.92 -18.99
C ALA A 335 -6.47 -5.30 -19.56
N GLU A 336 -6.78 -5.52 -20.84
CA GLU A 336 -6.13 -6.55 -21.63
C GLU A 336 -4.69 -6.12 -21.91
N ASN A 337 -3.76 -7.03 -21.59
CA ASN A 337 -2.36 -6.89 -21.94
C ASN A 337 -2.21 -7.09 -23.45
N ASP A 338 -1.61 -6.13 -24.13
CA ASP A 338 -0.86 -6.43 -25.34
C ASP A 338 0.54 -5.83 -25.25
N GLY A 339 1.52 -6.73 -25.40
CA GLY A 339 2.92 -6.48 -25.18
C GLY A 339 3.52 -5.54 -26.22
N LYS A 340 4.10 -4.44 -25.74
CA LYS A 340 5.34 -3.92 -26.31
C LYS A 340 6.11 -3.13 -25.25
N THR A 341 7.28 -3.67 -24.93
CA THR A 341 8.33 -3.10 -24.10
C THR A 341 8.57 -1.62 -24.41
N ASN A 342 8.18 -0.76 -23.48
CA ASN A 342 8.83 0.52 -23.22
C ASN A 342 8.70 0.80 -21.72
N THR A 343 9.84 0.84 -21.04
CA THR A 343 9.99 0.99 -19.59
C THR A 343 9.70 2.41 -19.13
N SER A 344 8.45 2.87 -19.27
CA SER A 344 7.96 4.08 -18.60
C SER A 344 6.88 3.70 -17.62
N THR A 345 7.04 4.09 -16.36
CA THR A 345 5.95 4.00 -15.38
C THR A 345 4.70 4.72 -15.89
N PRO A 346 3.47 4.38 -15.45
CA PRO A 346 2.24 5.01 -15.96
C PRO A 346 2.29 6.55 -15.93
N GLN A 347 2.83 7.14 -14.87
CA GLN A 347 3.03 8.60 -14.79
C GLN A 347 4.03 9.13 -15.82
N GLU A 348 5.10 8.41 -16.11
CA GLU A 348 6.08 8.79 -17.14
C GLU A 348 5.47 8.68 -18.54
N ALA A 349 4.62 7.67 -18.79
CA ALA A 349 3.88 7.53 -20.04
C ALA A 349 2.95 8.73 -20.30
N ILE A 350 2.26 9.21 -19.25
CA ILE A 350 1.40 10.40 -19.33
C ILE A 350 2.22 11.67 -19.56
N LEU A 351 3.34 11.84 -18.85
CA LEU A 351 4.25 12.96 -19.07
C LEU A 351 4.81 12.96 -20.49
N LEU A 352 5.20 11.79 -21.02
CA LEU A 352 5.60 11.61 -22.41
C LEU A 352 4.50 11.98 -23.40
N SER A 353 3.23 11.65 -23.10
CA SER A 353 2.08 12.06 -23.91
C SER A 353 1.92 13.58 -23.92
N LEU A 354 1.98 14.23 -22.76
CA LEU A 354 1.86 15.68 -22.63
C LEU A 354 3.01 16.42 -23.34
N THR A 355 4.23 15.92 -23.22
CA THR A 355 5.39 16.44 -23.94
C THR A 355 5.15 16.38 -25.45
N ARG A 356 4.61 15.27 -25.98
CA ARG A 356 4.31 15.16 -27.42
C ARG A 356 3.26 16.16 -27.89
N ILE A 357 2.21 16.40 -27.09
CA ILE A 357 1.19 17.42 -27.41
C ILE A 357 1.83 18.81 -27.47
N LEU A 358 2.68 19.16 -26.49
CA LEU A 358 3.42 20.44 -26.49
C LEU A 358 4.35 20.62 -27.69
N PHE A 359 5.01 19.56 -28.13
CA PHE A 359 5.90 19.62 -29.29
C PHE A 359 5.13 19.85 -30.59
N CYS A 360 3.90 19.34 -30.72
CA CYS A 360 3.05 19.57 -31.90
C CYS A 360 2.60 21.02 -32.01
N SER A 361 2.43 21.70 -30.88
CA SER A 361 2.01 23.09 -30.84
C SER A 361 3.20 24.06 -30.97
N GLN A 362 4.42 23.71 -30.52
CA GLN A 362 5.60 24.58 -30.56
C GLN A 362 6.26 24.77 -31.94
N PHE A 363 5.97 23.92 -32.94
CA PHE A 363 6.59 23.97 -34.27
C PHE A 363 6.04 25.09 -35.21
N LEU A 364 5.50 26.17 -34.64
CA LEU A 364 4.91 27.29 -35.38
C LEU A 364 5.45 28.67 -34.97
N LEU A 365 6.52 28.71 -34.17
CA LEU A 365 7.22 29.95 -33.78
C LEU A 365 8.57 30.17 -34.49
N PHE A 366 8.91 29.35 -35.49
CA PHE A 366 10.02 29.62 -36.41
C PHE A 366 9.56 29.53 -37.86
#